data_AF-A0A7X6NVV1-F1
#
_entry.id   AF-A0A7X6NVV1-F1
#
_cell.length_a   1.000
_cell.length_b   1.000
_cell.length_c   1.000
_cell.angle_alpha   90.00
_cell.angle_beta   90.00
_cell.angle_gamma   90.00
#
_symmetry.space_group_name_H-M   'P 1'
#
loop_
_entity.id
_entity.type
_entity.pdbx_description
1 polymer ?
#
loop_
_entity_poly.entity_id
_entity_poly.type
_entity_poly.pdbx_seq_one_letter_code
_entity_poly.pdbx_strand_id
1 'polypeptide(L)' 'MSRSPAVPKRLRGSWADILTPTADAQPFHPDQIAQLPDAARRWLGHAIAAGTLLRRRIEMRQ' A
#
# COMPACT_ATOMS: atom_id res chain seq x y z
N MET A 1 -2.57 15.23 -18.59
CA MET A 1 -1.89 14.03 -19.10
C MET A 1 -0.75 13.67 -18.15
N SER A 2 -0.93 12.69 -17.26
CA SER A 2 0.14 12.31 -16.32
C SER A 2 1.19 11.47 -17.05
N ARG A 3 2.43 11.97 -17.08
CA ARG A 3 3.59 11.28 -17.68
C ARG A 3 3.85 10.02 -16.84
N SER A 4 3.57 8.83 -17.39
CA SER A 4 3.90 7.59 -16.70
C SER A 4 5.42 7.49 -16.51
N PRO A 5 5.90 7.07 -15.33
CA PRO A 5 7.33 6.90 -15.08
C PRO A 5 7.92 5.89 -16.07
N ALA A 6 9.16 6.13 -16.49
CA ALA A 6 9.88 5.21 -17.37
C ALA A 6 10.27 3.95 -16.59
N VAL A 7 9.39 2.94 -16.57
CA VAL A 7 9.63 1.66 -15.89
C VAL A 7 10.46 0.74 -16.79
N PRO A 8 11.62 0.23 -16.31
CA PRO A 8 12.42 -0.76 -17.04
C PRO A 8 11.57 -1.96 -17.46
N LYS A 9 11.79 -2.51 -18.68
CA LYS A 9 10.98 -3.61 -19.24
C LYS A 9 10.75 -4.77 -18.25
N ARG A 10 11.82 -5.19 -17.56
CA ARG A 10 11.78 -6.29 -16.58
C ARG A 10 10.83 -6.04 -15.39
N LEU A 11 10.59 -4.78 -15.05
CA LEU A 11 9.74 -4.37 -13.92
C LEU A 11 8.30 -4.05 -14.33
N ARG A 12 7.97 -4.06 -15.63
CA ARG A 12 6.63 -3.66 -16.09
C ARG A 12 5.53 -4.57 -15.57
N GLY A 13 5.79 -5.88 -15.46
CA GLY A 13 4.84 -6.85 -14.88
C GLY A 13 4.56 -6.52 -13.41
N SER A 14 5.61 -6.46 -12.59
CA SER A 14 5.48 -6.09 -11.17
C SER A 14 4.88 -4.70 -10.97
N TRP A 15 5.16 -3.75 -11.86
CA TRP A 15 4.55 -2.42 -11.81
C TRP A 15 3.05 -2.46 -12.13
N ALA A 16 2.63 -3.26 -13.11
CA ALA A 16 1.22 -3.48 -13.40
C ALA A 16 0.50 -4.17 -12.23
N ASP A 17 1.15 -5.15 -11.60
CA ASP A 17 0.62 -5.81 -10.40
C ASP A 17 0.42 -4.82 -9.23
N ILE A 18 1.41 -3.95 -8.98
CA ILE A 18 1.33 -2.88 -7.96
C ILE A 18 0.17 -1.91 -8.22
N LEU A 19 -0.12 -1.64 -9.49
CA LEU A 19 -1.20 -0.71 -9.86
C LEU A 19 -2.58 -1.37 -9.85
N THR A 20 -2.65 -2.70 -9.85
CA THR A 20 -3.91 -3.45 -9.86
C THR A 20 -4.63 -3.26 -8.50
N PRO A 21 -5.90 -2.83 -8.48
CA PRO A 21 -6.66 -2.71 -7.23
C PRO A 21 -6.78 -4.06 -6.52
N THR A 22 -6.70 -4.05 -5.19
CA THR A 22 -6.91 -5.27 -4.40
C THR A 22 -8.41 -5.59 -4.36
N ALA A 23 -8.79 -6.78 -4.80
CA ALA A 23 -10.13 -7.31 -4.57
C ALA A 23 -10.33 -7.47 -3.05
N ASP A 24 -11.45 -6.97 -2.53
CA ASP A 24 -11.79 -7.01 -1.09
C ASP A 24 -10.89 -6.18 -0.16
N ALA A 25 -10.76 -4.89 -0.49
CA ALA A 25 -10.13 -3.88 0.37
C ALA A 25 -10.68 -3.96 1.81
N GLN A 26 -9.82 -4.34 2.76
CA GLN A 26 -10.18 -4.38 4.17
C GLN A 26 -10.08 -2.98 4.79
N PRO A 27 -10.95 -2.65 5.76
CA PRO A 27 -10.81 -1.43 6.55
C PRO A 27 -9.49 -1.43 7.32
N PHE A 28 -8.85 -0.26 7.40
CA PHE A 28 -7.68 -0.06 8.25
C PHE A 28 -8.06 -0.21 9.72
N HIS A 29 -7.35 -1.09 10.43
CA HIS A 29 -7.45 -1.25 11.88
C HIS A 29 -6.10 -0.89 12.52
N PRO A 30 -6.06 -0.06 13.58
CA PRO A 30 -4.81 0.33 14.23
C PRO A 30 -3.94 -0.85 14.69
N ASP A 31 -4.56 -1.99 15.03
CA ASP A 31 -3.81 -3.20 15.41
C ASP A 31 -2.93 -3.75 14.28
N GLN A 32 -3.24 -3.46 13.02
CA GLN A 32 -2.43 -3.86 11.86
C GLN A 32 -1.03 -3.23 11.89
N ILE A 33 -0.84 -2.11 12.59
CA ILE A 33 0.43 -1.38 12.67
C ILE A 33 1.07 -1.46 14.07
N ALA A 34 0.51 -2.26 14.98
CA ALA A 34 0.97 -2.34 16.37
C ALA A 34 2.45 -2.75 16.48
N GLN A 35 2.90 -3.64 15.59
CA GLN A 35 4.25 -4.21 15.54
C GLN A 35 5.26 -3.33 14.76
N LEU A 36 4.82 -2.22 14.18
CA LEU A 36 5.72 -1.33 13.46
C LEU A 36 6.59 -0.51 14.43
N PRO A 37 7.78 -0.05 13.99
CA PRO A 37 8.59 0.90 14.74
C PRO A 37 7.77 2.14 15.12
N ASP A 38 8.05 2.72 16.28
CA ASP A 38 7.27 3.83 16.86
C ASP A 38 7.03 5.00 15.89
N ALA A 39 8.06 5.40 15.14
CA ALA A 39 7.95 6.48 14.17
C ALA A 39 6.93 6.14 13.07
N ALA A 40 6.99 4.92 12.53
CA ALA A 40 6.07 4.47 11.48
C ALA A 40 4.65 4.30 12.02
N ARG A 41 4.50 3.71 13.21
CA ARG A 41 3.19 3.54 13.87
C ARG A 41 2.51 4.89 14.13
N ARG A 42 3.24 5.86 14.69
CA ARG A 42 2.73 7.22 14.94
C ARG A 42 2.32 7.92 13.67
N TRP A 43 3.16 7.88 12.65
CA TRP A 43 2.86 8.53 11.38
C TRP A 43 1.64 7.90 10.71
N LEU A 44 1.58 6.56 10.60
CA LEU A 44 0.46 5.86 9.97
C LEU A 44 -0.86 6.03 10.73
N GLY A 45 -0.83 5.94 12.07
CA GLY A 45 -2.02 6.14 12.89
C GLY A 45 -2.58 7.56 12.83
N HIS A 46 -1.74 8.56 12.52
CA HIS A 46 -2.19 9.92 12.27
C HIS A 46 -2.66 10.12 10.82
N ALA A 47 -1.97 9.52 9.86
CA ALA A 47 -2.22 9.73 8.42
C ALA A 47 -3.46 8.99 7.90
N ILE A 48 -3.87 7.90 8.57
CA ILE A 48 -4.97 7.04 8.13
C ILE A 48 -6.00 6.92 9.26
N ALA A 49 -7.20 7.43 9.02
CA ALA A 49 -8.30 7.25 9.95
C ALA A 49 -8.71 5.76 10.04
N ALA A 50 -9.04 5.29 11.25
CA ALA A 50 -9.56 3.94 11.43
C ALA A 50 -10.84 3.73 10.58
N GLY A 51 -10.98 2.54 9.99
CA GLY A 51 -12.08 2.22 9.07
C GLY A 51 -11.85 2.65 7.61
N THR A 52 -10.77 3.37 7.30
CA THR A 52 -10.43 3.72 5.91
C THR A 52 -10.20 2.46 5.09
N LEU A 53 -10.95 2.28 3.99
CA LEU A 53 -10.75 1.13 3.09
C LEU A 53 -9.40 1.22 2.38
N LEU A 54 -8.51 0.27 2.67
CA LEU A 54 -7.20 0.18 2.05
C LEU A 54 -7.33 -0.41 0.65
N ARG A 55 -7.37 0.47 -0.36
CA ARG A 55 -7.64 0.09 -1.76
C ARG A 55 -6.55 -0.78 -2.41
N ARG A 56 -5.36 -0.83 -1.80
CA ARG A 56 -4.18 -1.49 -2.36
C ARG A 56 -3.36 -2.18 -1.28
N ARG A 57 -3.16 -3.47 -1.46
CA ARG A 57 -2.23 -4.32 -0.73
C ARG A 57 -1.16 -4.80 -1.71
N ILE A 58 0.09 -4.53 -1.40
CA ILE A 58 1.23 -5.02 -2.17
C ILE A 58 1.97 -6.00 -1.27
N GLU A 59 1.95 -7.28 -1.64
CA GLU A 59 2.78 -8.29 -1.00
C GLU A 59 4.09 -8.38 -1.78
N MET A 60 5.20 -7.97 -1.17
CA MET A 60 6.52 -8.19 -1.75
C MET A 60 6.89 -9.65 -1.53
N ARG A 61 6.85 -10.45 -2.60
CA ARG A 61 7.45 -11.79 -2.58
C ARG A 61 8.96 -11.64 -2.54
N GLN A 62 9.59 -12.24 -1.52
CA GLN A 62 11.04 -12.39 -1.42
C GLN A 62 11.51 -13.56 -2.26
#